data_AF-A0A7S1Q7R6-F1
#
_entry.id   AF-A0A7S1Q7R6-F1
#
_cell.length_a   1.000
_cell.length_b   1.000
_cell.length_c   1.000
_cell.angle_alpha   90.00
_cell.angle_beta   90.00
_cell.angle_gamma   90.00
#
_symmetry.space_group_name_H-M   'P 1'
#
loop_
_entity.id
_entity.type
_entity.pdbx_description
1 polymer ?
#
loop_
_entity_poly.entity_id
_entity_poly.type
_entity_poly.pdbx_seq_one_letter_code
_entity_poly.pdbx_strand_id
1 'polypeptide(L)'
;QQNEFKVTLAALESLLLEKLANAEGDILDDTELILSLEEAKRTSDEVKEKVVVAQDTELKINETSEFYRPTGSRGSLLFFLLMDLCKMHTFYKYSLDAFVMVVTRAVNSVSLRKPKEAPREEQREEQEKG
;
A
#
# COMPACT_ATOMS: atom_id res chain seq x y z
N GLN A 1 5.91 -6.64 7.21
CA GLN A 1 7.08 -6.70 6.29
C GLN A 1 8.02 -5.51 6.38
N GLN A 2 7.69 -4.28 5.94
CA GLN A 2 8.68 -3.17 6.01
C GLN A 2 9.16 -2.87 7.44
N ASN A 3 8.25 -2.91 8.43
CA ASN A 3 8.62 -2.72 9.83
C ASN A 3 9.45 -3.89 10.39
N GLU A 4 9.25 -5.10 9.88
CA GLU A 4 10.05 -6.27 10.27
C GLU A 4 11.48 -6.13 9.75
N PHE A 5 11.68 -5.64 8.52
CA PHE A 5 13.01 -5.40 7.97
C PHE A 5 13.80 -4.36 8.79
N LYS A 6 13.15 -3.31 9.28
CA LYS A 6 13.77 -2.32 10.17
C LYS A 6 14.20 -2.94 11.50
N VAL A 7 13.35 -3.79 12.09
CA VAL A 7 13.65 -4.50 13.34
C VAL A 7 14.79 -5.49 13.15
N THR A 8 14.80 -6.27 12.06
CA THR A 8 15.87 -7.22 11.77
C THR A 8 17.20 -6.53 11.50
N LEU A 9 17.20 -5.37 10.83
CA LEU A 9 18.42 -4.60 10.57
C LEU A 9 19.03 -4.07 11.87
N ALA A 10 18.20 -3.49 12.75
CA ALA A 10 18.66 -2.98 14.04
C ALA A 10 19.16 -4.10 14.97
N ALA A 11 18.52 -5.28 14.92
CA ALA A 11 18.98 -6.46 15.65
C ALA A 11 20.33 -6.96 15.13
N LEU A 12 20.51 -7.00 13.80
CA LEU A 12 21.78 -7.34 13.16
C LEU A 12 22.89 -6.35 13.55
N GLU A 13 22.64 -5.04 13.47
CA GLU A 13 23.59 -4.02 13.87
C GLU A 13 24.01 -4.16 15.34
N SER A 14 23.06 -4.41 16.24
CA SER A 14 23.34 -4.58 17.67
C SER A 14 24.20 -5.82 17.94
N LEU A 15 23.87 -6.94 17.29
CA LEU A 15 24.61 -8.20 17.40
C LEU A 15 26.05 -8.04 16.89
N LEU A 16 26.22 -7.32 15.78
CA LEU A 16 27.52 -7.04 15.17
C LEU A 16 28.38 -6.14 16.07
N LEU A 17 27.76 -5.13 16.69
CA LEU A 17 28.40 -4.24 17.65
C LEU A 17 28.86 -5.01 18.91
N GLU A 18 28.01 -5.90 19.44
CA GLU A 18 28.32 -6.74 20.59
C GLU A 18 29.49 -7.68 20.29
N LYS A 19 29.47 -8.36 19.13
CA LYS A 19 30.54 -9.26 18.72
C LYS A 19 31.88 -8.56 18.52
N LEU A 20 31.89 -7.35 17.98
CA LEU A 20 33.11 -6.54 17.84
C LEU A 20 33.61 -6.03 19.20
N ALA A 21 32.71 -5.66 20.11
CA ALA A 21 33.08 -5.13 21.43
C ALA A 21 33.65 -6.22 22.36
N ASN A 22 33.19 -7.47 22.23
CA ASN A 22 33.64 -8.61 23.03
C ASN A 22 34.80 -9.38 22.39
N ALA A 23 35.29 -8.98 21.22
CA ALA A 23 36.44 -9.63 20.58
C ALA A 23 37.73 -9.32 21.37
N GLU A 24 38.28 -10.33 22.03
CA GLU A 24 39.49 -10.25 22.84
C GLU A 24 40.61 -11.10 22.19
N GLY A 25 41.71 -10.49 21.73
CA GLY A 25 42.80 -11.18 21.02
C GLY A 25 43.00 -10.71 19.56
N ASP A 26 43.69 -11.51 18.74
CA ASP A 26 43.84 -11.24 17.30
C ASP A 26 42.54 -11.62 16.57
N ILE A 27 41.81 -10.59 16.18
CA ILE A 27 40.50 -10.65 15.52
C ILE A 27 40.55 -11.43 14.19
N LEU A 28 41.74 -11.55 13.59
CA LEU A 28 41.95 -12.27 12.34
C LEU A 28 42.04 -13.79 12.52
N ASP A 29 42.30 -14.28 13.73
CA ASP A 29 42.33 -15.71 14.05
C ASP A 29 40.94 -16.25 14.47
N ASP A 30 39.99 -15.38 14.78
CA ASP A 30 38.63 -15.75 15.15
C ASP A 30 37.78 -16.07 13.91
N THR A 31 37.88 -17.33 13.47
CA THR A 31 37.10 -17.87 12.34
C THR A 31 35.59 -17.80 12.56
N GLU A 32 35.09 -17.84 13.80
CA GLU A 32 33.66 -17.78 14.11
C GLU A 32 33.13 -16.36 13.94
N LEU A 33 33.91 -15.37 14.39
CA LEU A 33 33.61 -13.95 14.18
C LEU A 33 33.59 -13.61 12.68
N ILE A 34 34.58 -14.06 11.91
CA ILE A 34 34.67 -13.83 10.46
C ILE A 34 33.44 -14.38 9.72
N LEU A 35 33.05 -15.64 10.00
CA LEU A 35 31.88 -16.25 9.35
C LEU A 35 30.59 -15.50 9.68
N SER A 36 30.43 -15.06 10.94
CA SER A 36 29.24 -14.31 11.34
C SER A 36 29.17 -12.90 10.75
N LEU A 37 30.32 -12.26 10.52
CA LEU A 37 30.42 -10.98 9.83
C LEU A 37 30.06 -11.13 8.35
N GLU A 38 30.48 -12.22 7.71
CA GLU A 38 30.15 -12.51 6.31
C GLU A 38 28.64 -12.80 6.14
N GLU A 39 28.04 -13.57 7.05
CA GLU A 39 26.60 -13.83 7.07
C GLU A 39 25.78 -12.56 7.35
N ALA A 40 26.21 -11.74 8.31
CA ALA A 40 25.57 -10.46 8.62
C ALA A 40 25.63 -9.50 7.44
N LYS A 41 26.78 -9.42 6.76
CA LYS A 41 26.95 -8.63 5.54
C LYS A 41 26.01 -9.10 4.43
N ARG A 42 25.98 -10.41 4.15
CA ARG A 42 25.07 -10.98 3.14
C ARG A 42 23.61 -10.65 3.42
N THR A 43 23.20 -10.80 4.68
CA THR A 43 21.82 -10.53 5.11
C THR A 43 21.49 -9.04 5.02
N SER A 44 22.42 -8.16 5.37
CA SER A 44 22.27 -6.70 5.23
C SER A 44 22.11 -6.28 3.78
N ASP A 45 22.92 -6.82 2.88
CA ASP A 45 22.83 -6.55 1.43
C ASP A 45 21.48 -7.02 0.86
N GLU A 46 21.01 -8.20 1.26
CA GLU A 46 19.70 -8.73 0.86
C GLU A 46 18.53 -7.89 1.38
N VAL A 47 18.59 -7.46 2.65
CA VAL A 47 17.56 -6.59 3.24
C VAL A 47 17.55 -5.23 2.55
N LYS A 48 18.72 -4.68 2.21
CA LYS A 48 18.84 -3.40 1.51
C LYS A 48 18.17 -3.43 0.15
N GLU A 49 18.36 -4.49 -0.64
CA GLU A 49 17.68 -4.67 -1.92
C GLU A 49 16.15 -4.76 -1.72
N LYS A 50 15.71 -5.56 -0.75
CA LYS A 50 14.28 -5.72 -0.41
C LYS A 50 13.62 -4.42 0.05
N VAL A 51 14.34 -3.57 0.78
CA VAL A 51 13.84 -2.27 1.23
C VAL A 51 13.59 -1.33 0.06
N VAL A 52 14.48 -1.32 -0.95
CA VAL A 52 14.29 -0.50 -2.17
C VAL A 52 13.02 -0.95 -2.91
N VAL A 53 12.86 -2.25 -3.13
CA VAL A 53 11.65 -2.80 -3.78
C VAL A 53 10.38 -2.48 -2.98
N ALA A 54 10.45 -2.57 -1.65
CA ALA A 54 9.33 -2.23 -0.78
C ALA A 54 8.96 -0.75 -0.87
N GLN A 55 9.94 0.16 -0.95
CA GLN A 55 9.71 1.59 -1.09
C GLN A 55 9.04 1.93 -2.43
N ASP A 56 9.52 1.35 -3.53
CA ASP A 56 8.90 1.54 -4.85
C ASP A 56 7.45 1.03 -4.88
N THR A 57 7.20 -0.08 -4.19
CA THR A 57 5.86 -0.66 -4.06
C THR A 57 4.97 0.24 -3.19
N GLU A 58 5.50 0.77 -2.09
CA GLU A 58 4.79 1.71 -1.21
C GLU A 58 4.38 2.98 -1.96
N LEU A 59 5.26 3.54 -2.79
CA LEU A 59 4.93 4.69 -3.64
C LEU A 59 3.76 4.40 -4.57
N LYS A 60 3.79 3.26 -5.29
CA LYS A 60 2.69 2.85 -6.18
C LYS A 60 1.37 2.64 -5.44
N ILE A 61 1.43 2.04 -4.24
CA ILE A 61 0.26 1.85 -3.37
C ILE A 61 -0.28 3.21 -2.92
N ASN A 62 0.60 4.13 -2.54
CA ASN A 62 0.21 5.45 -2.06
C ASN A 62 -0.42 6.28 -3.19
N GLU A 63 0.16 6.29 -4.38
CA GLU A 63 -0.42 6.93 -5.57
C GLU A 63 -1.83 6.40 -5.86
N THR A 64 -1.98 5.08 -5.87
CA THR A 64 -3.30 4.45 -6.09
C THR A 64 -4.27 4.81 -4.98
N SER A 65 -3.81 4.84 -3.72
CA SER A 65 -4.63 5.18 -2.56
C SER A 65 -5.10 6.64 -2.59
N GLU A 66 -4.23 7.57 -2.97
CA GLU A 66 -4.56 8.98 -3.15
C GLU A 66 -5.57 9.20 -4.29
N PHE A 67 -5.50 8.41 -5.37
CA PHE A 67 -6.50 8.43 -6.44
C PHE A 67 -7.91 8.07 -5.93
N TYR A 68 -8.02 7.11 -5.01
CA TYR A 68 -9.33 6.71 -4.43
C TYR A 68 -9.74 7.50 -3.18
N ARG A 69 -8.83 8.26 -2.56
CA ARG A 69 -9.08 9.08 -1.37
C ARG A 69 -10.35 9.95 -1.48
N PRO A 70 -10.59 10.75 -2.55
CA PRO A 70 -11.80 11.56 -2.66
C PRO A 70 -13.08 10.71 -2.74
N THR A 71 -13.02 9.55 -3.39
CA THR A 71 -14.16 8.61 -3.46
C THR A 71 -14.46 8.01 -2.09
N GLY A 72 -13.42 7.66 -1.32
CA GLY A 72 -13.56 7.23 0.08
C GLY A 72 -14.18 8.30 0.97
N SER A 73 -13.73 9.55 0.86
CA SER A 73 -14.31 10.68 1.61
C SER A 73 -15.80 10.86 1.30
N ARG A 74 -16.19 10.84 0.02
CA ARG A 74 -17.60 10.94 -0.39
C ARG A 74 -18.44 9.76 0.10
N GLY A 75 -17.89 8.55 0.08
CA GLY A 75 -18.54 7.36 0.62
C GLY A 75 -18.81 7.48 2.12
N SER A 76 -17.83 7.98 2.88
CA SER A 76 -18.00 8.20 4.32
C SER A 76 -19.08 9.25 4.63
N LEU A 77 -19.11 10.35 3.89
CA LEU A 77 -20.14 11.38 4.02
C LEU A 77 -21.54 10.82 3.75
N LEU A 78 -21.69 10.03 2.69
CA LEU A 78 -22.98 9.41 2.35
C LEU A 78 -23.46 8.46 3.45
N PHE A 79 -22.56 7.67 4.05
CA PHE A 79 -22.92 6.81 5.18
C PHE A 79 -23.37 7.62 6.39
N PHE A 80 -22.68 8.71 6.74
CA PHE A 80 -23.09 9.56 7.85
C PHE A 80 -24.44 10.24 7.61
N LEU A 81 -24.70 10.71 6.38
CA LEU A 81 -26.03 11.20 6.01
C LEU A 81 -27.09 10.11 6.18
N LEU A 82 -26.81 8.87 5.75
CA LEU A 82 -27.72 7.74 5.92
C LEU A 82 -28.02 7.45 7.40
N MET A 83 -27.03 7.61 8.29
CA MET A 83 -27.23 7.49 9.74
C MET A 83 -28.10 8.62 10.29
N ASP A 84 -27.97 9.83 9.75
CA ASP A 84 -28.79 10.98 10.15
C ASP A 84 -30.26 10.84 9.72
N LEU A 85 -30.57 10.09 8.66
CA LEU A 85 -31.96 9.83 8.24
C LEU A 85 -32.79 9.13 9.33
N CYS A 86 -32.15 8.35 10.22
CA CYS A 86 -32.81 7.75 11.38
C CYS A 86 -33.44 8.80 12.31
N LYS A 87 -32.90 10.02 12.35
CA LYS A 87 -33.39 11.11 13.20
C LYS A 87 -34.74 11.64 12.71
N MET A 88 -35.07 11.49 11.43
CA MET A 88 -36.37 11.88 10.88
C MET A 88 -37.43 10.83 11.17
N HIS A 89 -37.12 9.55 10.94
CA HIS A 89 -38.05 8.45 11.23
C HIS A 89 -37.30 7.13 11.44
N THR A 90 -37.73 6.34 12.44
CA THR A 90 -37.11 5.07 12.85
C THR A 90 -37.07 4.00 11.75
N PHE A 91 -37.91 4.14 10.72
CA PHE A 91 -37.93 3.24 9.56
C PHE A 91 -36.68 3.38 8.68
N TYR A 92 -36.00 4.53 8.67
CA TYR A 92 -34.81 4.78 7.86
C TYR A 92 -33.51 4.33 8.54
N LYS A 93 -33.54 3.16 9.17
CA LYS A 93 -32.40 2.55 9.84
C LYS A 93 -31.77 1.48 8.96
N TYR A 94 -30.48 1.65 8.68
CA TYR A 94 -29.72 0.75 7.84
C TYR A 94 -28.49 0.24 8.61
N SER A 95 -28.10 -1.00 8.35
CA SER A 95 -26.85 -1.55 8.86
C SER A 95 -25.68 -1.10 8.00
N LEU A 96 -24.47 -1.10 8.59
CA LEU A 96 -23.24 -0.91 7.83
C LEU A 96 -23.09 -1.98 6.75
N ASP A 97 -23.50 -3.21 7.03
CA ASP A 97 -23.46 -4.33 6.10
C ASP A 97 -24.29 -4.08 4.83
N ALA A 98 -25.50 -3.52 4.98
CA ALA A 98 -26.34 -3.15 3.84
C ALA A 98 -25.68 -2.06 2.97
N PHE A 99 -25.01 -1.08 3.59
CA PHE A 99 -24.26 -0.05 2.89
C PHE A 99 -23.09 -0.65 2.09
N VAL A 100 -22.27 -1.50 2.73
CA VAL A 100 -21.14 -2.18 2.10
C VAL A 100 -21.61 -3.05 0.94
N MET A 101 -22.72 -3.79 1.09
CA MET A 101 -23.30 -4.60 0.03
C MET A 101 -23.65 -3.76 -1.21
N VAL A 102 -24.28 -2.59 -1.03
CA VAL A 102 -24.63 -1.70 -2.14
C VAL A 102 -23.39 -1.14 -2.83
N VAL A 103 -22.38 -0.72 -2.07
CA VAL A 103 -21.10 -0.23 -2.62
C VAL A 103 -20.40 -1.33 -3.43
N THR A 104 -20.30 -2.54 -2.89
CA THR A 104 -19.70 -3.69 -3.59
C THR A 104 -20.46 -4.03 -4.88
N ARG A 105 -21.80 -4.00 -4.85
CA ARG A 105 -22.63 -4.17 -6.06
C ARG A 105 -22.36 -3.08 -7.10
N ALA A 106 -22.22 -1.83 -6.67
CA ALA A 106 -21.90 -0.71 -7.57
C ALA A 106 -20.54 -0.92 -8.24
N VAL A 107 -19.50 -1.29 -7.48
CA VAL A 107 -18.17 -1.61 -8.02
C VAL A 107 -18.25 -2.75 -9.03
N ASN A 108 -18.90 -3.86 -8.68
CA ASN A 108 -19.06 -5.01 -9.57
C ASN A 108 -19.83 -4.65 -10.86
N SER A 109 -20.82 -3.77 -10.77
CA SER A 109 -21.60 -3.32 -11.94
C SER A 109 -20.77 -2.51 -12.93
N VAL A 110 -19.75 -1.77 -12.45
CA VAL A 110 -18.85 -1.00 -13.30
C VAL A 110 -17.82 -1.91 -13.95
N SER A 111 -17.31 -2.92 -13.25
CA SER A 111 -16.37 -3.92 -13.82
C SER A 111 -16.97 -4.72 -14.98
N LEU A 112 -18.30 -4.84 -15.07
CA LEU A 112 -19.02 -5.50 -16.16
C LEU A 112 -19.38 -4.57 -17.32
N ARG A 113 -19.26 -3.25 -17.15
CA ARG A 113 -19.47 -2.28 -18.22
C ARG A 113 -18.17 -2.17 -19.02
N LYS A 114 -18.20 -2.59 -20.29
CA LYS A 114 -17.10 -2.26 -21.23
C LYS A 114 -16.84 -0.75 -21.17
N PRO A 115 -15.56 -0.31 -21.18
CA PRO A 115 -15.25 1.12 -21.18
C PRO A 115 -16.00 1.79 -22.32
N LYS A 116 -16.69 2.88 -22.00
CA LYS A 116 -17.43 3.68 -22.97
C LYS A 116 -16.39 4.20 -23.97
N GLU A 117 -16.41 3.72 -25.21
CA GLU A 117 -15.57 4.27 -26.28
C GLU A 117 -15.74 5.79 -26.30
N ALA A 118 -14.61 6.50 -26.28
CA ALA A 118 -14.60 7.96 -26.33
C ALA A 118 -15.38 8.43 -27.58
N PRO A 119 -16.08 9.58 -27.54
CA PRO A 119 -16.75 10.10 -28.72
C PRO A 119 -15.73 10.26 -29.85
N ARG A 120 -15.92 9.56 -30.97
CA ARG A 120 -15.12 9.79 -32.18
C ARG A 120 -15.31 11.23 -32.63
N GLU A 121 -14.23 11.99 -32.69
CA GLU A 121 -14.20 13.37 -33.22
C GLU A 121 -14.34 13.43 -34.76
N GLU A 122 -15.14 12.55 -35.39
CA GLU A 122 -15.21 12.42 -36.86
C GLU A 122 -16.40 13.17 -37.50
N GLN A 123 -17.05 14.12 -36.82
CA GLN A 123 -18.17 14.87 -37.41
C GLN A 123 -17.94 16.38 -37.55
N ARG A 124 -16.72 16.88 -37.35
CA ARG A 124 -16.45 18.33 -37.46
C ARG A 124 -15.94 18.83 -38.81
N GLU A 125 -15.63 17.94 -39.76
CA GLU A 125 -15.09 18.36 -41.07
C GLU A 125 -16.09 18.35 -42.24
N GLU A 126 -17.29 17.77 -42.09
CA GLU A 126 -18.29 17.74 -43.19
C GLU A 126 -19.27 18.93 -43.22
N GLN A 127 -19.24 19.83 -42.22
CA GLN A 127 -20.10 21.02 -42.21
C GLN A 127 -19.47 22.30 -42.79
N GLU A 128 -18.22 22.26 -43.27
CA GLU A 128 -17.53 23.44 -43.83
C GLU A 128 -17.45 23.44 -45.38
N LYS A 129 -18.06 22.47 -46.08
CA LYS A 129 -18.03 22.39 -47.56
C LYS A 129 -19.40 22.27 -48.24
N GLY A 130 -20.48 22.69 -47.58
CA GLY A 130 -21.83 22.77 -48.17
C GLY A 130 -22.24 24.19 -48.50
#